data_AF-A0A1A8I642-F1
#
_entry.id   AF-A0A1A8I642-F1
#
_cell.length_a   1.000
_cell.length_b   1.000
_cell.length_c   1.000
_cell.angle_alpha   90.00
_cell.angle_beta   90.00
_cell.angle_gamma   90.00
#
_symmetry.space_group_name_H-M   'P 1'
#
loop_
_entity.id
_entity.type
_entity.pdbx_description
1 polymer ?
#
loop_
_entity_poly.entity_id
_entity_poly.type
_entity_poly.pdbx_seq_one_letter_code
_entity_poly.pdbx_strand_id
1 'polypeptide(L)'
;MARAFQPARRTQRRREEGTSLWQLDYRRQENIRKLDGTTLDKPFLLESHCVDEPSLLCFVDIRGQKLGSLKPEDLKEFKNVAYVNASLNSLSLGLFSCFVALRELNLTLNGICSLAFDGADFPHLRVLDLSYNRVPAEDTASLGQLPRLKTLHLTGNQLHGLPLSFCSSHTDQL
;
A
#
# COMPACT_ATOMS: atom_id res chain seq x y z
N MET A 1 37.38 10.75 67.22
CA MET A 1 36.27 10.08 66.51
C MET A 1 35.76 11.01 65.41
N ALA A 2 36.17 10.79 64.16
CA ALA A 2 35.54 11.39 62.97
C ALA A 2 35.72 10.38 61.82
N ARG A 3 34.59 9.92 61.26
CA ARG A 3 34.52 8.82 60.28
C ARG A 3 34.48 9.37 58.84
N ALA A 4 35.35 8.77 58.02
CA ALA A 4 35.19 8.37 56.61
C ALA A 4 34.47 9.29 55.60
N PHE A 5 35.25 9.78 54.63
CA PHE A 5 34.81 10.10 53.27
C PHE A 5 34.77 8.81 52.42
N GLN A 6 33.64 8.52 51.78
CA GLN A 6 33.54 7.64 50.62
C GLN A 6 32.78 8.38 49.51
N PRO A 7 33.27 8.41 48.25
CA PRO A 7 32.51 8.99 47.15
C PRO A 7 31.44 8.03 46.62
N ALA A 8 30.27 8.60 46.33
CA ALA A 8 29.07 7.93 45.86
C ALA A 8 29.25 7.31 44.45
N ARG A 9 28.65 6.12 44.28
CA ARG A 9 28.58 5.39 43.00
C ARG A 9 27.74 6.17 41.99
N ARG A 10 28.30 6.41 40.80
CA ARG A 10 27.57 6.86 39.61
C ARG A 10 26.48 5.85 39.25
N THR A 11 25.21 6.23 39.37
CA THR A 11 24.09 5.51 38.79
C THR A 11 24.01 5.81 37.29
N GLN A 12 24.25 4.78 36.48
CA GLN A 12 24.10 4.82 35.04
C GLN A 12 22.61 4.88 34.70
N ARG A 13 22.09 6.08 34.39
CA ARG A 13 20.80 6.23 33.71
C ARG A 13 20.93 5.59 32.34
N ARG A 14 20.32 4.40 32.15
CA ARG A 14 20.04 3.88 30.82
C ARG A 14 19.22 4.93 30.07
N ARG A 15 19.74 5.40 28.94
CA ARG A 15 18.93 6.07 27.92
C ARG A 15 17.88 5.07 27.48
N GLU A 16 16.64 5.27 27.88
CA GLU A 16 15.51 4.69 27.17
C GLU A 16 15.37 5.49 25.87
N GLU A 17 15.64 4.83 24.76
CA GLU A 17 15.40 5.33 23.42
C GLU A 17 13.90 5.62 23.30
N GLY A 18 13.57 6.91 23.20
CA GLY A 18 12.20 7.37 23.00
C GLY A 18 11.67 6.89 21.66
N THR A 19 11.06 5.71 21.66
CA THR A 19 10.14 5.32 20.59
C THR A 19 8.94 6.26 20.70
N SER A 20 8.69 7.03 19.65
CA SER A 20 7.60 8.00 19.62
C SER A 20 6.29 7.30 19.96
N LEU A 21 5.44 7.89 20.80
CA LEU A 21 4.13 7.34 21.15
C LEU A 21 3.32 7.00 19.89
N TRP A 22 3.51 7.75 18.80
CA TRP A 22 2.95 7.44 17.48
C TRP A 22 3.45 6.13 16.87
N GLN A 23 4.73 5.78 17.05
CA GLN A 23 5.30 4.51 16.57
C GLN A 23 4.80 3.31 17.38
N LEU A 24 4.56 3.50 18.68
CA LEU A 24 3.97 2.48 19.55
C LEU A 24 2.47 2.30 19.25
N ASP A 25 1.73 3.39 19.05
CA ASP A 25 0.33 3.34 18.62
C ASP A 25 0.20 2.74 17.22
N TYR A 26 1.16 3.01 16.33
CA TYR A 26 1.24 2.40 15.00
C TYR A 26 1.49 0.89 15.08
N ARG A 27 2.50 0.43 15.83
CA ARG A 27 2.74 -1.02 16.08
C ARG A 27 1.55 -1.70 16.73
N ARG A 28 0.84 -0.98 17.62
CA ARG A 28 -0.36 -1.49 18.29
C ARG A 28 -1.55 -1.56 17.33
N GLN A 29 -1.69 -0.61 16.39
CA GLN A 29 -2.69 -0.65 15.32
C GLN A 29 -2.39 -1.70 14.25
N GLU A 30 -1.12 -1.94 13.89
CA GLU A 30 -0.72 -3.04 13.00
C GLU A 30 -0.98 -4.42 13.63
N ASN A 31 -0.80 -4.57 14.95
CA ASN A 31 -1.10 -5.81 15.67
C ASN A 31 -2.60 -6.03 15.93
N ILE A 32 -3.45 -4.99 15.86
CA ILE A 32 -4.91 -5.11 16.05
C ILE A 32 -5.64 -5.37 14.70
N ARG A 33 -4.97 -5.23 13.56
CA ARG A 33 -5.55 -5.47 12.22
C ARG A 33 -5.18 -6.81 11.58
N LYS A 34 -4.27 -7.57 12.19
CA LYS A 34 -4.04 -8.97 11.80
C LYS A 34 -5.01 -9.85 12.59
N LEU A 35 -5.68 -10.76 11.88
CA LEU A 35 -6.56 -11.86 12.32
C LEU A 35 -8.04 -11.55 12.09
N ASP A 36 -8.57 -12.15 11.00
CA ASP A 36 -9.99 -12.29 10.54
C ASP A 36 -10.26 -11.77 9.12
N GLY A 37 -9.23 -11.39 8.36
CA GLY A 37 -9.39 -11.03 6.94
C GLY A 37 -9.35 -12.26 6.02
N THR A 38 -10.27 -12.32 5.06
CA THR A 38 -10.28 -13.31 3.98
C THR A 38 -8.99 -13.19 3.15
N THR A 39 -8.41 -14.31 2.75
CA THR A 39 -7.23 -14.31 1.87
C THR A 39 -7.70 -14.36 0.42
N LEU A 40 -7.17 -13.47 -0.41
CA LEU A 40 -7.39 -13.54 -1.85
C LEU A 40 -6.42 -14.55 -2.46
N ASP A 41 -6.96 -15.66 -2.93
CA ASP A 41 -6.23 -16.71 -3.63
C ASP A 41 -7.02 -17.23 -4.84
N LYS A 42 -6.42 -18.17 -5.59
CA LYS A 42 -7.03 -18.70 -6.81
C LYS A 42 -8.41 -19.34 -6.56
N PRO A 43 -8.59 -20.24 -5.58
CA PRO A 43 -9.90 -20.81 -5.28
C PRO A 43 -10.96 -19.75 -5.03
N PHE A 44 -10.65 -18.72 -4.22
CA PHE A 44 -11.58 -17.63 -3.94
C PHE A 44 -12.02 -16.91 -5.22
N LEU A 45 -11.10 -16.60 -6.14
CA LEU A 45 -11.44 -15.91 -7.38
C LEU A 45 -12.27 -16.77 -8.34
N LEU A 46 -11.94 -18.05 -8.47
CA LEU A 46 -12.70 -18.99 -9.31
C LEU A 46 -14.14 -19.16 -8.78
N GLU A 47 -14.30 -19.36 -7.47
CA GLU A 47 -15.61 -19.53 -6.82
C GLU A 47 -16.44 -18.25 -6.90
N SER A 48 -15.88 -17.10 -6.53
CA SER A 48 -16.59 -15.82 -6.50
C SER A 48 -17.04 -15.33 -7.88
N HIS A 49 -16.38 -15.76 -8.95
CA HIS A 49 -16.70 -15.36 -10.33
C HIS A 49 -17.32 -16.50 -11.16
N CYS A 50 -17.58 -17.66 -10.54
CA CYS A 50 -18.17 -18.84 -11.18
C CYS A 50 -17.45 -19.26 -12.47
N VAL A 51 -16.12 -19.31 -12.43
CA VAL A 51 -15.28 -19.76 -13.55
C VAL A 51 -14.37 -20.91 -13.11
N ASP A 52 -14.11 -21.84 -14.03
CA ASP A 52 -13.23 -22.97 -13.76
C ASP A 52 -11.76 -22.68 -14.10
N GLU A 53 -11.51 -21.67 -14.95
CA GLU A 53 -10.18 -21.37 -15.50
C GLU A 53 -9.77 -19.91 -15.29
N PRO A 54 -8.57 -19.63 -14.71
CA PRO A 54 -8.08 -18.27 -14.46
C PRO A 54 -8.03 -17.36 -15.70
N SER A 55 -7.79 -17.96 -16.87
CA SER A 55 -7.69 -17.25 -18.15
C SER A 55 -9.02 -16.64 -18.60
N LEU A 56 -10.15 -17.08 -18.05
CA LEU A 56 -11.47 -16.55 -18.39
C LEU A 56 -11.78 -15.22 -17.69
N LEU A 57 -11.04 -14.86 -16.64
CA LEU A 57 -11.22 -13.59 -15.96
C LEU A 57 -10.43 -12.48 -16.64
N CYS A 58 -11.16 -11.45 -17.08
CA CYS A 58 -10.61 -10.15 -17.47
C CYS A 58 -10.97 -9.03 -16.49
N PHE A 59 -11.96 -9.26 -15.63
CA PHE A 59 -12.46 -8.34 -14.63
C PHE A 59 -12.60 -9.07 -13.29
N VAL A 60 -12.16 -8.44 -12.21
CA VAL A 60 -12.25 -8.96 -10.84
C VAL A 60 -12.93 -7.92 -9.95
N ASP A 61 -14.04 -8.29 -9.31
CA ASP A 61 -14.66 -7.47 -8.26
C ASP A 61 -14.54 -8.17 -6.90
N ILE A 62 -13.79 -7.53 -6.01
CA ILE A 62 -13.53 -7.98 -4.64
C ILE A 62 -13.80 -6.84 -3.65
N ARG A 63 -14.71 -5.93 -4.00
CA ARG A 63 -15.09 -4.81 -3.17
C ARG A 63 -15.64 -5.28 -1.82
N GLY A 64 -15.16 -4.68 -0.72
CA GLY A 64 -15.76 -4.89 0.60
C GLY A 64 -15.60 -6.32 1.17
N GLN A 65 -14.68 -7.11 0.63
CA GLN A 65 -14.48 -8.52 0.99
C GLN A 65 -13.64 -8.70 2.27
N LYS A 66 -13.36 -7.62 3.02
CA LYS A 66 -12.54 -7.61 4.23
C LYS A 66 -11.19 -8.31 4.02
N LEU A 67 -10.61 -8.14 2.84
CA LEU A 67 -9.36 -8.82 2.51
C LEU A 67 -8.21 -8.25 3.34
N GLY A 68 -7.50 -9.14 4.02
CA GLY A 68 -6.34 -8.81 4.85
C GLY A 68 -5.01 -9.27 4.25
N SER A 69 -5.06 -10.18 3.26
CA SER A 69 -3.88 -10.76 2.63
C SER A 69 -4.19 -11.27 1.21
N LEU A 70 -3.14 -11.36 0.39
CA LEU A 70 -3.17 -12.02 -0.92
C LEU A 70 -2.11 -13.13 -0.94
N LYS A 71 -2.30 -14.14 -1.79
CA LYS A 71 -1.27 -15.09 -2.19
C LYS A 71 -0.81 -14.80 -3.62
N PRO A 72 0.23 -13.96 -3.83
CA PRO A 72 0.59 -13.47 -5.16
C PRO A 72 0.94 -14.59 -6.15
N GLU A 73 1.51 -15.69 -5.68
CA GLU A 73 1.88 -16.84 -6.53
C GLU A 73 0.67 -17.48 -7.21
N ASP A 74 -0.45 -17.61 -6.49
CA ASP A 74 -1.71 -18.13 -7.05
C ASP A 74 -2.32 -17.16 -8.07
N LEU A 75 -2.13 -15.86 -7.85
CA LEU A 75 -2.74 -14.80 -8.65
C LEU A 75 -2.01 -14.55 -9.99
N LYS A 76 -0.75 -14.98 -10.12
CA LYS A 76 0.02 -14.92 -11.38
C LYS A 76 -0.61 -15.73 -12.52
N GLU A 77 -1.48 -16.69 -12.20
CA GLU A 77 -2.19 -17.49 -13.20
C GLU A 77 -3.25 -16.68 -13.97
N PHE A 78 -3.76 -15.59 -13.39
CA PHE A 78 -4.82 -14.74 -13.95
C PHE A 78 -4.27 -13.72 -14.94
N LYS A 79 -3.62 -14.22 -16.00
CA LYS A 79 -2.87 -13.42 -16.99
C LYS A 79 -3.72 -12.43 -17.80
N ASN A 80 -5.04 -12.61 -17.81
CA ASN A 80 -5.96 -11.80 -18.61
C ASN A 80 -6.68 -10.72 -17.80
N VAL A 81 -6.50 -10.68 -16.48
CA VAL A 81 -7.15 -9.69 -15.60
C VAL A 81 -6.61 -8.31 -15.95
N ALA A 82 -7.51 -7.49 -16.51
CA ALA A 82 -7.23 -6.14 -16.96
C ALA A 82 -7.87 -5.08 -16.06
N TYR A 83 -8.90 -5.45 -15.30
CA TYR A 83 -9.68 -4.53 -14.47
C TYR A 83 -9.89 -5.16 -13.09
N VAL A 84 -9.55 -4.42 -12.03
CA VAL A 84 -9.74 -4.89 -10.65
C VAL A 84 -10.43 -3.80 -9.83
N ASN A 85 -11.56 -4.16 -9.23
CA ASN A 85 -12.22 -3.37 -8.20
C ASN A 85 -11.92 -3.97 -6.83
N ALA A 86 -11.04 -3.33 -6.06
CA ALA A 86 -10.68 -3.74 -4.70
C ALA A 86 -11.04 -2.69 -3.64
N SER A 87 -12.00 -1.81 -3.97
CA SER A 87 -12.45 -0.75 -3.06
C SER A 87 -13.01 -1.30 -1.74
N LEU A 88 -13.02 -0.48 -0.68
CA LEU A 88 -13.54 -0.85 0.65
C LEU A 88 -12.83 -2.06 1.30
N ASN A 89 -11.51 -2.19 1.14
CA ASN A 89 -10.73 -3.21 1.85
C ASN A 89 -9.63 -2.55 2.71
N SER A 90 -8.56 -3.28 3.03
CA SER A 90 -7.36 -2.77 3.68
C SER A 90 -6.12 -3.20 2.90
N LEU A 91 -6.17 -3.06 1.57
CA LEU A 91 -5.16 -3.53 0.64
C LEU A 91 -4.25 -2.39 0.16
N SER A 92 -2.96 -2.69 -0.02
CA SER A 92 -1.99 -1.78 -0.61
C SER A 92 -1.83 -2.00 -2.12
N LEU A 93 -1.31 -0.99 -2.81
CA LEU A 93 -1.12 -1.00 -4.27
C LEU A 93 -0.24 -2.17 -4.73
N GLY A 94 0.92 -2.39 -4.09
CA GLY A 94 1.90 -3.40 -4.50
C GLY A 94 1.38 -4.85 -4.51
N LEU A 95 0.26 -5.14 -3.85
CA LEU A 95 -0.35 -6.46 -3.82
C LEU A 95 -0.92 -6.88 -5.19
N PHE A 96 -1.22 -5.91 -6.06
CA PHE A 96 -1.81 -6.14 -7.38
C PHE A 96 -0.78 -6.27 -8.52
N SER A 97 0.52 -6.25 -8.20
CA SER A 97 1.62 -6.44 -9.17
C SER A 97 1.59 -7.81 -9.86
N CYS A 98 0.93 -8.79 -9.24
CA CYS A 98 0.76 -10.13 -9.81
C CYS A 98 -0.10 -10.16 -11.10
N PHE A 99 -0.97 -9.16 -11.30
CA PHE A 99 -1.81 -9.06 -12.50
C PHE A 99 -1.06 -8.34 -13.63
N VAL A 100 -0.25 -9.09 -14.38
CA VAL A 100 0.65 -8.55 -15.42
C VAL A 100 -0.06 -7.78 -16.55
N ALA A 101 -1.34 -8.07 -16.80
CA ALA A 101 -2.15 -7.40 -17.83
C ALA A 101 -3.00 -6.25 -17.29
N LEU A 102 -2.87 -5.89 -16.00
CA LEU A 102 -3.71 -4.91 -15.33
C LEU A 102 -3.62 -3.53 -16.00
N ARG A 103 -4.79 -2.96 -16.29
CA ARG A 103 -4.95 -1.65 -16.94
C ARG A 103 -5.69 -0.68 -16.04
N GLU A 104 -6.63 -1.15 -15.23
CA GLU A 104 -7.41 -0.30 -14.34
C GLU A 104 -7.52 -0.93 -12.97
N LEU A 105 -7.22 -0.13 -11.95
CA LEU A 105 -7.24 -0.56 -10.56
C LEU A 105 -7.96 0.47 -9.69
N ASN A 106 -9.00 0.01 -9.00
CA ASN A 106 -9.73 0.81 -8.03
C ASN A 106 -9.38 0.35 -6.60
N LEU A 107 -8.73 1.24 -5.86
CA LEU A 107 -8.33 1.08 -4.45
C LEU A 107 -8.99 2.14 -3.55
N THR A 108 -10.13 2.68 -3.97
CA THR A 108 -10.90 3.64 -3.18
C THR A 108 -11.19 3.11 -1.78
N LEU A 109 -11.05 3.94 -0.74
CA LEU A 109 -11.38 3.60 0.65
C LEU A 109 -10.65 2.33 1.15
N ASN A 110 -9.34 2.21 0.89
CA ASN A 110 -8.49 1.14 1.41
C ASN A 110 -7.63 1.54 2.63
N GLY A 111 -7.75 2.80 3.08
CA GLY A 111 -6.95 3.33 4.19
C GLY A 111 -5.45 3.38 3.91
N ILE A 112 -5.06 3.41 2.64
CA ILE A 112 -3.65 3.43 2.20
C ILE A 112 -2.99 4.71 2.72
N CYS A 113 -1.96 4.58 3.54
CA CYS A 113 -1.19 5.72 4.08
C CYS A 113 0.26 5.76 3.58
N SER A 114 0.67 4.80 2.76
CA SER A 114 1.94 4.83 2.05
C SER A 114 1.86 4.05 0.75
N LEU A 115 2.70 4.41 -0.23
CA LEU A 115 2.79 3.73 -1.51
C LEU A 115 4.12 2.98 -1.63
N ALA A 116 4.07 1.65 -1.52
CA ALA A 116 5.20 0.76 -1.75
C ALA A 116 4.94 -0.08 -3.00
N PHE A 117 5.61 0.24 -4.10
CA PHE A 117 5.56 -0.46 -5.37
C PHE A 117 6.76 -0.07 -6.25
N ASP A 118 7.07 -0.87 -7.27
CA ASP A 118 7.94 -0.47 -8.38
C ASP A 118 7.06 -0.13 -9.60
N GLY A 119 7.35 0.96 -10.31
CA GLY A 119 6.66 1.28 -11.56
C GLY A 119 6.74 0.17 -12.61
N ALA A 120 7.81 -0.62 -12.60
CA ALA A 120 8.00 -1.78 -13.48
C ALA A 120 7.00 -2.91 -13.21
N ASP A 121 6.43 -2.99 -12.00
CA ASP A 121 5.42 -3.99 -11.62
C ASP A 121 4.09 -3.77 -12.34
N PHE A 122 3.84 -2.55 -12.83
CA PHE A 122 2.58 -2.15 -13.45
C PHE A 122 2.79 -1.63 -14.88
N PRO A 123 3.33 -2.47 -15.79
CA PRO A 123 3.77 -2.02 -17.12
C PRO A 123 2.62 -1.57 -18.03
N HIS A 124 1.38 -1.88 -17.66
CA HIS A 124 0.18 -1.63 -18.47
C HIS A 124 -0.90 -0.80 -17.78
N LEU A 125 -0.69 -0.40 -16.51
CA LEU A 125 -1.67 0.34 -15.74
C LEU A 125 -1.89 1.74 -16.34
N ARG A 126 -3.15 2.07 -16.61
CA ARG A 126 -3.60 3.32 -17.26
C ARG A 126 -4.49 4.15 -16.35
N VAL A 127 -5.32 3.49 -15.54
CA VAL A 127 -6.24 4.16 -14.62
C VAL A 127 -5.98 3.62 -13.21
N LEU A 128 -5.71 4.54 -12.28
CA LEU A 128 -5.54 4.21 -10.88
C LEU A 128 -6.43 5.14 -10.04
N ASP A 129 -7.33 4.53 -9.26
CA ASP A 129 -8.15 5.26 -8.31
C ASP A 129 -7.69 4.98 -6.88
N LEU A 130 -7.12 6.00 -6.24
CA LEU A 130 -6.68 6.02 -4.85
C LEU A 130 -7.56 6.95 -4.00
N SER A 131 -8.77 7.28 -4.45
CA SER A 131 -9.63 8.24 -3.74
C SER A 131 -9.99 7.77 -2.33
N TYR A 132 -10.17 8.74 -1.43
CA TYR A 132 -10.54 8.52 -0.03
C TYR A 132 -9.60 7.56 0.70
N ASN A 133 -8.30 7.67 0.43
CA ASN A 133 -7.23 7.06 1.20
C ASN A 133 -6.53 8.12 2.08
N ARG A 134 -5.34 7.80 2.59
CA ARG A 134 -4.51 8.68 3.43
C ARG A 134 -3.13 8.87 2.80
N VAL A 135 -3.05 8.83 1.47
CA VAL A 135 -1.77 8.94 0.76
C VAL A 135 -1.17 10.33 1.01
N PRO A 136 0.06 10.42 1.55
CA PRO A 136 0.71 11.69 1.79
C PRO A 136 1.25 12.28 0.48
N ALA A 137 1.40 13.60 0.42
CA ALA A 137 1.85 14.28 -0.79
C ALA A 137 3.24 13.81 -1.27
N GLU A 138 4.15 13.51 -0.33
CA GLU A 138 5.50 13.00 -0.62
C GLU A 138 5.50 11.68 -1.39
N ASP A 139 4.56 10.78 -1.08
CA ASP A 139 4.46 9.48 -1.75
C ASP A 139 3.86 9.59 -3.14
N THR A 140 3.09 10.62 -3.45
CA THR A 140 2.49 10.78 -4.79
C THR A 140 3.52 10.98 -5.89
N ALA A 141 4.75 11.39 -5.56
CA ALA A 141 5.85 11.46 -6.51
C ALA A 141 6.19 10.10 -7.13
N SER A 142 6.07 9.02 -6.35
CA SER A 142 6.33 7.64 -6.82
C SER A 142 5.37 7.21 -7.93
N LEU A 143 4.15 7.76 -7.97
CA LEU A 143 3.17 7.47 -9.04
C LEU A 143 3.65 7.92 -10.42
N GLY A 144 4.62 8.85 -10.49
CA GLY A 144 5.28 9.22 -11.74
C GLY A 144 6.14 8.11 -12.36
N GLN A 145 6.45 7.05 -11.61
CA GLN A 145 7.19 5.89 -12.13
C GLN A 145 6.31 4.93 -12.96
N LEU A 146 4.98 5.09 -12.91
CA LEU A 146 4.04 4.25 -13.65
C LEU A 146 4.07 4.61 -15.15
N PRO A 147 4.62 3.76 -16.03
CA PRO A 147 5.07 4.18 -17.37
C PRO A 147 3.92 4.47 -18.34
N ARG A 148 2.70 4.03 -18.03
CA ARG A 148 1.52 4.15 -18.91
C ARG A 148 0.31 4.79 -18.23
N LEU A 149 0.48 5.34 -17.02
CA LEU A 149 -0.62 5.93 -16.28
C LEU A 149 -1.15 7.17 -17.02
N LYS A 150 -2.46 7.23 -17.22
CA LYS A 150 -3.15 8.31 -17.92
C LYS A 150 -4.14 9.03 -17.03
N THR A 151 -4.78 8.29 -16.14
CA THR A 151 -5.81 8.80 -15.24
C THR A 151 -5.47 8.40 -13.82
N LEU A 152 -5.39 9.39 -12.94
CA LEU A 152 -5.09 9.22 -11.53
C LEU A 152 -6.12 9.98 -10.70
N HIS A 153 -6.82 9.27 -9.83
CA HIS A 153 -7.77 9.87 -8.89
C HIS A 153 -7.17 9.85 -7.47
N LEU A 154 -7.09 11.03 -6.87
CA LEU A 154 -6.54 11.24 -5.52
C LEU A 154 -7.50 12.03 -4.61
N THR A 155 -8.77 12.16 -4.99
CA THR A 155 -9.80 12.89 -4.23
C THR A 155 -9.86 12.40 -2.79
N GLY A 156 -9.92 13.29 -1.80
CA GLY A 156 -10.08 12.89 -0.40
C GLY A 156 -8.85 12.21 0.23
N ASN A 157 -7.65 12.45 -0.29
CA ASN A 157 -6.37 12.09 0.36
C ASN A 157 -5.82 13.24 1.23
N GLN A 158 -4.65 13.05 1.83
CA GLN A 158 -3.96 14.03 2.68
C GLN A 158 -3.08 15.00 1.86
N LEU A 159 -3.62 15.50 0.75
CA LEU A 159 -2.90 16.39 -0.16
C LEU A 159 -3.15 17.85 0.26
N HIS A 160 -2.21 18.42 0.98
CA HIS A 160 -2.20 19.85 1.34
C HIS A 160 -1.55 20.73 0.26
N GLY A 161 -0.94 20.11 -0.76
CA GLY A 161 -0.32 20.73 -1.92
C GLY A 161 0.12 19.64 -2.90
N LEU A 162 0.44 20.03 -4.13
CA LEU A 162 1.07 19.12 -5.09
C LEU A 162 2.54 18.94 -4.69
N PRO A 163 3.12 17.72 -4.73
CA PRO A 163 4.54 17.56 -4.50
C PRO A 163 5.34 18.36 -5.53
N LEU A 164 6.45 18.94 -5.07
CA LEU A 164 7.36 19.73 -5.90
C LEU A 164 7.91 18.92 -7.09
N SER A 165 7.87 17.58 -7.02
CA SER A 165 8.24 16.70 -8.12
C SER A 165 7.41 16.93 -9.39
N PHE A 166 6.14 17.36 -9.28
CA PHE A 166 5.34 17.77 -10.45
C PHE A 166 5.76 19.12 -11.02
N CYS A 167 6.48 19.96 -10.26
CA CYS A 167 7.00 21.26 -10.68
C CYS A 167 8.41 21.19 -11.27
N SER A 168 8.98 20.00 -11.41
CA SER A 168 10.24 19.81 -12.15
C SER A 168 9.98 19.99 -13.64
N SER A 169 9.99 21.24 -14.12
CA SER A 169 10.15 21.52 -15.54
C SER A 169 11.41 20.79 -16.01
N HIS A 170 11.31 20.01 -17.09
CA HIS A 170 12.48 19.54 -17.82
C HIS A 170 13.37 20.76 -18.10
N THR A 171 14.42 20.95 -17.32
CA THR A 171 15.54 21.76 -17.78
C THR A 171 16.19 20.93 -18.86
N ASP A 172 15.94 21.34 -20.11
CA ASP A 172 16.61 20.84 -21.30
C ASP A 172 18.10 20.63 -21.00
N GLN A 173 18.53 19.37 -21.08
CA GLN A 173 19.95 19.07 -21.23
C GLN A 173 20.30 19.36 -22.69
N LEU A 174 20.96 20.51 -22.90
CA LEU A 174 21.79 20.80 -24.06
C LEU A 174 23.04 19.90 -24.07
#